data_AF-A0A7X2MIB7-F1
#
_entry.id   AF-A0A7X2MIB7-F1
#
_cell.length_a   1.000
_cell.length_b   1.000
_cell.length_c   1.000
_cell.angle_alpha   90.00
_cell.angle_beta   90.00
_cell.angle_gamma   90.00
#
_symmetry.space_group_name_H-M   'P 1'
#
loop_
_entity.id
_entity.type
_entity.pdbx_description
1 polymer ?
#
loop_
_entity_poly.entity_id
_entity_poly.type
_entity_poly.pdbx_seq_one_letter_code
_entity_poly.pdbx_strand_id
1 'polypeptide(L)'
;MTAIEHYHDWLRDAHAMEKQAESMLSKMSGRLEHYPALEQRLAQHLDETKHQLTLLEQLLDSHGIDHSVMKDAMGKMAATGQAVGGMFNSDEVVKGAISGYVFENAEIASYTSLIAAAEQVGDAQGVRILSEIRDQEVAMAEWLLQHLT
;
A
#
# COMPACT_ATOMS: atom_id res chain seq x y z
N MET A 1 19.01 -5.40 -15.77
CA MET A 1 17.89 -4.47 -15.91
C MET A 1 18.43 -3.06 -15.87
N THR A 2 17.85 -2.16 -16.65
CA THR A 2 18.13 -0.72 -16.66
C THR A 2 17.41 -0.03 -15.49
N ALA A 3 17.77 1.22 -15.19
CA ALA A 3 17.09 2.00 -14.13
C ALA A 3 15.58 2.14 -14.40
N ILE A 4 15.18 2.30 -15.67
CA ILE A 4 13.77 2.39 -16.06
C ILE A 4 13.04 1.06 -15.90
N GLU A 5 13.67 -0.07 -16.24
CA GLU A 5 13.08 -1.39 -16.03
C GLU A 5 12.87 -1.70 -14.54
N HIS A 6 13.82 -1.30 -13.68
CA HIS A 6 13.66 -1.43 -12.23
C HIS A 6 12.52 -0.58 -11.69
N TYR A 7 12.41 0.68 -12.13
CA TYR A 7 11.31 1.56 -11.75
C TYR A 7 9.95 0.99 -12.17
N HIS A 8 9.84 0.46 -13.39
CA HIS A 8 8.62 -0.15 -13.89
C HIS A 8 8.21 -1.40 -13.11
N ASP A 9 9.16 -2.26 -12.76
CA ASP A 9 8.89 -3.44 -11.92
C ASP A 9 8.41 -3.02 -10.53
N TRP A 10 9.04 -2.02 -9.92
CA TRP A 10 8.63 -1.55 -8.60
C TRP A 10 7.27 -0.83 -8.61
N LEU A 11 6.90 -0.14 -9.69
CA LEU A 11 5.54 0.41 -9.84
C LEU A 11 4.48 -0.71 -9.86
N ARG A 12 4.77 -1.84 -10.52
CA ARG A 12 3.88 -3.01 -10.52
C ARG A 12 3.78 -3.63 -9.13
N ASP A 13 4.91 -3.72 -8.42
CA ASP A 13 4.93 -4.23 -7.05
C ASP A 13 4.12 -3.32 -6.11
N ALA A 14 4.23 -2.00 -6.22
CA ALA A 14 3.41 -1.05 -5.45
C ALA A 14 1.92 -1.18 -5.77
N HIS A 15 1.53 -1.30 -7.05
CA HIS A 15 0.12 -1.55 -7.37
C HIS A 15 -0.38 -2.87 -6.77
N ALA A 16 0.43 -3.93 -6.78
CA ALA A 16 0.07 -5.19 -6.14
C ALA A 16 -0.08 -5.05 -4.61
N MET A 17 0.78 -4.25 -3.98
CA MET A 17 0.73 -3.88 -2.56
C MET A 17 -0.60 -3.23 -2.21
N GLU A 18 -0.98 -2.19 -2.95
CA GLU A 18 -2.20 -1.45 -2.69
C GLU A 18 -3.46 -2.31 -2.90
N LYS A 19 -3.44 -3.22 -3.88
CA LYS A 19 -4.53 -4.20 -4.03
C LYS A 19 -4.63 -5.16 -2.85
N GLN A 20 -3.50 -5.52 -2.24
CA GLN A 20 -3.49 -6.30 -1.02
C GLN A 20 -4.03 -5.47 0.16
N ALA A 21 -3.60 -4.21 0.30
CA ALA A 21 -4.09 -3.25 1.29
C ALA A 21 -5.62 -3.10 1.21
N GLU A 22 -6.16 -2.82 0.02
CA GLU A 22 -7.59 -2.70 -0.27
C GLU A 22 -8.37 -3.93 0.23
N SER A 23 -7.87 -5.13 -0.07
CA SER A 23 -8.48 -6.40 0.34
C SER A 23 -8.45 -6.61 1.85
N MET A 24 -7.35 -6.23 2.51
CA MET A 24 -7.21 -6.33 3.97
C MET A 24 -8.14 -5.35 4.69
N LEU A 25 -8.12 -4.08 4.28
CA LEU A 25 -8.94 -3.00 4.86
C LEU A 25 -10.44 -3.32 4.72
N SER A 26 -10.87 -3.79 3.54
CA SER A 26 -12.27 -4.18 3.29
C SER A 26 -12.73 -5.32 4.20
N LYS A 27 -11.86 -6.27 4.54
CA LYS A 27 -12.17 -7.37 5.48
C LYS A 27 -12.18 -6.93 6.94
N MET A 28 -11.39 -5.92 7.29
CA MET A 28 -11.26 -5.44 8.66
C MET A 28 -12.39 -4.48 9.06
N SER A 29 -12.80 -3.60 8.14
CA SER A 29 -13.88 -2.62 8.38
C SER A 29 -15.19 -3.27 8.84
N GLY A 30 -15.58 -4.42 8.29
CA GLY A 30 -16.82 -5.10 8.67
C GLY A 30 -16.79 -5.88 9.99
N ARG A 31 -15.70 -5.83 10.77
CA ARG A 31 -15.51 -6.66 11.98
C ARG A 31 -15.33 -5.86 13.27
N LEU A 32 -15.34 -4.53 13.20
CA LEU A 32 -15.08 -3.65 14.34
C LEU A 32 -16.39 -3.17 14.98
N GLU A 33 -16.86 -3.84 16.03
CA GLU A 33 -18.12 -3.45 16.71
C GLU A 33 -17.91 -2.46 17.88
N HIS A 34 -16.68 -2.33 18.39
CA HIS A 34 -16.39 -1.61 19.63
C HIS A 34 -15.36 -0.47 19.48
N TYR A 35 -14.95 -0.16 18.26
CA TYR A 35 -13.88 0.81 17.98
C TYR A 35 -14.28 1.78 16.86
N PRO A 36 -15.27 2.67 17.11
CA PRO A 36 -15.84 3.53 16.06
C PRO A 36 -14.82 4.48 15.43
N ALA A 37 -13.83 4.96 16.19
CA ALA A 37 -12.77 5.81 15.66
C ALA A 37 -11.85 5.03 14.69
N LEU A 38 -11.52 3.78 15.02
CA LEU A 38 -10.73 2.91 14.16
C LEU A 38 -11.52 2.50 12.92
N GLU A 39 -12.79 2.14 13.07
CA GLU A 39 -13.67 1.84 11.94
C GLU A 39 -13.74 3.02 10.95
N GLN A 40 -13.95 4.23 11.45
CA GLN A 40 -13.98 5.44 10.63
C GLN A 40 -12.63 5.68 9.93
N ARG A 41 -11.50 5.57 10.65
CA ARG A 41 -10.18 5.78 10.05
C ARG A 41 -9.85 4.75 8.97
N LEU A 42 -10.21 3.48 9.19
CA LEU A 42 -10.00 2.42 8.20
C LEU A 42 -10.90 2.59 6.97
N ALA A 43 -12.13 3.08 7.14
CA ALA A 43 -13.00 3.40 6.02
C ALA A 43 -12.43 4.57 5.19
N GLN A 44 -11.95 5.62 5.85
CA GLN A 44 -11.22 6.71 5.19
C GLN A 44 -9.99 6.19 4.44
N HIS A 45 -9.19 5.35 5.11
CA HIS A 45 -7.97 4.83 4.52
C HIS A 45 -8.24 3.91 3.32
N LEU A 46 -9.32 3.11 3.37
CA LEU A 46 -9.75 2.31 2.23
C LEU A 46 -10.10 3.19 1.00
N ASP A 47 -10.68 4.37 1.21
CA ASP A 47 -10.95 5.30 0.12
C ASP A 47 -9.67 5.98 -0.38
N GLU A 48 -8.72 6.29 0.52
CA GLU A 48 -7.35 6.73 0.18
C GLU A 48 -6.67 5.67 -0.71
N THR A 49 -6.58 4.41 -0.26
CA THR A 49 -6.01 3.27 -1.01
C THR A 49 -6.61 3.08 -2.40
N LYS A 50 -7.94 3.22 -2.55
CA LYS A 50 -8.59 3.15 -3.87
C LYS A 50 -8.18 4.30 -4.78
N HIS A 51 -8.00 5.49 -4.22
CA HIS A 51 -7.51 6.63 -4.97
C HIS A 51 -6.05 6.43 -5.39
N GLN A 52 -5.20 5.93 -4.49
CA GLN A 52 -3.80 5.60 -4.75
C GLN A 52 -3.67 4.58 -5.90
N LEU A 53 -4.50 3.53 -5.90
CA LEU A 53 -4.59 2.59 -7.02
C LEU A 53 -4.88 3.28 -8.35
N THR A 54 -5.83 4.22 -8.36
CA THR A 54 -6.15 4.99 -9.58
C THR A 54 -4.96 5.83 -10.05
N LEU A 55 -4.20 6.43 -9.11
CA LEU A 55 -3.00 7.20 -9.44
C LEU A 55 -1.86 6.31 -9.94
N LEU A 56 -1.68 5.12 -9.37
CA LEU A 56 -0.72 4.13 -9.83
C LEU A 56 -1.07 3.59 -11.22
N GLU A 57 -2.34 3.32 -11.50
CA GLU A 57 -2.82 2.93 -12.84
C GLU A 57 -2.49 4.02 -13.87
N GLN A 58 -2.72 5.30 -13.54
CA GLN A 58 -2.33 6.42 -14.41
C GLN A 58 -0.81 6.47 -14.67
N LEU A 59 0.01 6.21 -13.64
CA LEU A 59 1.46 6.13 -13.82
C LEU A 59 1.84 4.96 -14.72
N LEU A 60 1.31 3.77 -14.47
CA LEU A 60 1.58 2.57 -15.28
C LEU A 60 1.22 2.81 -16.75
N ASP A 61 0.05 3.41 -17.02
CA ASP A 61 -0.40 3.77 -18.36
C ASP A 61 0.53 4.79 -19.03
N SER A 62 0.98 5.81 -18.29
CA SER A 62 1.90 6.83 -18.81
C SER A 62 3.25 6.26 -19.24
N HIS A 63 3.66 5.14 -18.63
CA HIS A 63 4.88 4.39 -18.95
C HIS A 63 4.66 3.25 -19.95
N GLY A 64 3.43 3.05 -20.44
CA GLY A 64 3.08 1.98 -21.38
C GLY A 64 3.23 0.57 -20.78
N ILE A 65 3.01 0.44 -19.48
CA ILE A 65 3.15 -0.82 -18.76
C ILE A 65 1.85 -1.63 -18.84
N ASP A 66 1.90 -2.81 -19.49
CA ASP A 66 0.75 -3.70 -19.60
C ASP A 66 0.28 -4.31 -18.26
N HIS A 67 -1.03 -4.34 -18.03
CA HIS A 67 -1.67 -4.99 -16.87
C HIS A 67 -1.41 -6.50 -16.77
N SER A 68 -1.05 -7.18 -17.87
CA SER A 68 -0.80 -8.62 -17.88
C SER A 68 0.43 -9.01 -17.04
N VAL A 69 1.44 -8.13 -16.98
CA VAL A 69 2.67 -8.30 -16.19
C VAL A 69 2.43 -8.07 -14.69
N MET A 70 1.35 -7.35 -14.35
CA MET A 70 0.94 -7.08 -12.97
C MET A 70 0.48 -8.35 -12.24
N LYS A 71 -0.04 -9.34 -12.98
CA LYS A 71 -0.47 -10.63 -12.43
C LYS A 71 0.71 -11.40 -11.79
N ASP A 72 1.91 -11.25 -12.35
CA ASP A 72 3.11 -11.91 -11.84
C ASP A 72 3.63 -11.25 -10.55
N ALA A 73 3.54 -9.92 -10.44
CA ALA A 73 3.86 -9.17 -9.22
C ALA A 73 2.92 -9.55 -8.05
N MET A 74 1.61 -9.68 -8.33
CA MET A 74 0.64 -10.20 -7.35
C MET A 74 0.99 -11.61 -6.86
N GLY A 75 1.52 -12.48 -7.73
CA GLY A 75 1.96 -13.81 -7.34
C GLY A 75 3.12 -13.80 -6.35
N LYS A 76 4.07 -12.87 -6.52
CA LYS A 76 5.21 -12.67 -5.59
C LYS A 76 4.74 -12.09 -4.25
N MET A 77 3.83 -11.12 -4.27
CA MET A 77 3.23 -10.55 -3.06
C MET A 77 2.40 -11.57 -2.29
N ALA A 78 1.61 -12.41 -2.96
CA ALA A 78 0.81 -13.45 -2.32
C ALA A 78 1.68 -14.45 -1.53
N ALA A 79 2.91 -14.74 -2.01
CA ALA A 79 3.86 -15.59 -1.28
C ALA A 79 4.34 -14.93 0.02
N THR A 80 4.54 -13.60 0.03
CA THR A 80 4.86 -12.81 1.23
C THR A 80 3.64 -12.63 2.14
N GLY A 81 2.45 -12.42 1.55
CA GLY A 81 1.17 -12.20 2.23
C GLY A 81 0.66 -13.42 2.99
N GLN A 82 1.06 -14.65 2.62
CA GLN A 82 0.77 -15.84 3.44
C GLN A 82 1.49 -15.82 4.80
N ALA A 83 2.68 -15.22 4.88
CA ALA A 83 3.40 -15.08 6.15
C ALA A 83 2.76 -14.05 7.07
N VAL A 84 2.19 -12.97 6.51
CA VAL A 84 1.49 -11.92 7.25
C VAL A 84 0.04 -12.31 7.58
N GLY A 85 -0.63 -13.03 6.66
CA GLY A 85 -2.02 -13.49 6.80
C GLY A 85 -2.27 -14.39 8.01
N GLY A 86 -1.26 -15.12 8.47
CA GLY A 86 -1.31 -15.93 9.70
C GLY A 86 -1.43 -15.09 10.99
N MET A 87 -1.05 -13.80 10.98
CA MET A 87 -1.15 -12.91 12.14
C MET A 87 -2.58 -12.38 12.39
N PHE A 88 -3.46 -12.46 11.39
CA PHE A 88 -4.85 -11.96 11.48
C PHE A 88 -5.85 -12.97 12.04
N ASN A 89 -5.36 -14.13 12.50
CA ASN A 89 -6.15 -15.23 13.04
C ASN A 89 -6.18 -15.18 14.58
N SER A 90 -6.80 -14.16 15.19
CA SER A 90 -7.40 -14.20 16.53
C SER A 90 -7.82 -12.80 17.01
N ASP A 91 -9.09 -12.66 17.41
CA ASP A 91 -9.69 -11.83 18.48
C ASP A 91 -9.04 -10.55 19.07
N GLU A 92 -8.00 -9.95 18.52
CA GLU A 92 -7.38 -8.75 19.08
C GLU A 92 -7.28 -7.65 18.03
N VAL A 93 -8.19 -6.67 18.13
CA VAL A 93 -8.08 -5.39 17.41
C VAL A 93 -6.67 -4.79 17.56
N VAL A 94 -6.02 -5.01 18.70
CA VAL A 94 -4.62 -4.66 18.97
C VAL A 94 -3.65 -5.35 18.01
N LYS A 95 -3.77 -6.67 17.78
CA LYS A 95 -2.93 -7.39 16.80
C LYS A 95 -3.19 -6.92 15.36
N GLY A 96 -4.45 -6.60 15.04
CA GLY A 96 -4.82 -6.00 13.76
C GLY A 96 -4.14 -4.64 13.56
N ALA A 97 -4.18 -3.77 14.57
CA ALA A 97 -3.54 -2.46 14.53
C ALA A 97 -2.00 -2.54 14.49
N ILE A 98 -1.37 -3.49 15.19
CA ILE A 98 0.08 -3.73 15.11
C ILE A 98 0.46 -4.19 13.69
N SER A 99 -0.29 -5.15 13.14
CA SER A 99 -0.04 -5.67 11.79
C SER A 99 -0.26 -4.60 10.73
N GLY A 100 -1.29 -3.77 10.89
CA GLY A 100 -1.53 -2.57 10.10
C GLY A 100 -0.33 -1.65 10.14
N TYR A 101 0.12 -1.21 11.32
CA TYR A 101 1.26 -0.30 11.47
C TYR A 101 2.54 -0.81 10.82
N VAL A 102 2.83 -2.12 10.94
CA VAL A 102 3.97 -2.74 10.25
C VAL A 102 3.81 -2.70 8.73
N PHE A 103 2.60 -2.95 8.24
CA PHE A 103 2.28 -2.88 6.82
C PHE A 103 2.45 -1.45 6.28
N GLU A 104 1.88 -0.44 6.93
CA GLU A 104 2.06 0.98 6.56
C GLU A 104 3.55 1.35 6.43
N ASN A 105 4.39 0.91 7.36
CA ASN A 105 5.83 1.18 7.31
C ASN A 105 6.53 0.48 6.13
N ALA A 106 6.04 -0.68 5.70
CA ALA A 106 6.51 -1.32 4.47
C ALA A 106 6.12 -0.50 3.23
N GLU A 107 4.92 0.08 3.22
CA GLU A 107 4.46 0.95 2.14
C GLU A 107 5.28 2.24 2.08
N ILE A 108 5.48 2.91 3.21
CA ILE A 108 6.34 4.11 3.33
C ILE A 108 7.75 3.84 2.79
N ALA A 109 8.36 2.71 3.16
CA ALA A 109 9.69 2.33 2.67
C ALA A 109 9.71 2.07 1.16
N SER A 110 8.66 1.43 0.65
CA SER A 110 8.48 1.12 -0.77
C SER A 110 8.33 2.40 -1.60
N TYR A 111 7.44 3.30 -1.19
CA TYR A 111 7.26 4.59 -1.85
C TYR A 111 8.49 5.48 -1.75
N THR A 112 9.20 5.48 -0.62
CA THR A 112 10.47 6.23 -0.50
C THR A 112 11.49 5.76 -1.52
N SER A 113 11.60 4.44 -1.73
CA SER A 113 12.52 3.85 -2.72
C SER A 113 12.06 4.15 -4.15
N LEU A 114 10.75 4.10 -4.41
CA LEU A 114 10.14 4.41 -5.69
C LEU A 114 10.30 5.88 -6.10
N ILE A 115 10.20 6.81 -5.15
CA ILE A 115 10.46 8.23 -5.39
C ILE A 115 11.89 8.44 -5.85
N ALA A 116 12.87 7.84 -5.17
CA ALA A 116 14.28 7.92 -5.59
C ALA A 116 14.50 7.32 -6.99
N ALA A 117 13.81 6.22 -7.32
CA ALA A 117 13.85 5.62 -8.65
C ALA A 117 13.24 6.54 -9.72
N ALA A 118 12.09 7.17 -9.42
CA ALA A 118 11.41 8.12 -10.28
C ALA A 118 12.30 9.36 -10.57
N GLU A 119 12.99 9.89 -9.55
CA GLU A 119 13.97 10.96 -9.70
C GLU A 119 15.12 10.55 -10.63
N GLN A 120 15.64 9.33 -10.47
CA GLN A 120 16.75 8.82 -11.27
C GLN A 120 16.41 8.70 -12.76
N VAL A 121 15.16 8.35 -13.09
CA VAL A 121 14.68 8.23 -14.48
C VAL A 121 14.09 9.53 -15.02
N GLY A 122 14.02 10.58 -14.21
CA GLY A 122 13.49 11.90 -14.61
C GLY A 122 11.97 11.99 -14.67
N ASP A 123 11.25 11.09 -14.00
CA ASP A 123 9.78 11.08 -13.96
C ASP A 123 9.24 12.03 -12.87
N ALA A 124 9.15 13.31 -13.22
CA ALA A 124 8.65 14.33 -12.30
C ALA A 124 7.16 14.15 -11.94
N GLN A 125 6.36 13.46 -12.76
CA GLN A 125 4.97 13.14 -12.42
C GLN A 125 4.92 12.03 -11.38
N GLY A 126 5.70 10.96 -11.59
CA GLY A 126 5.91 9.87 -10.65
C GLY A 126 6.33 10.38 -9.28
N VAL A 127 7.35 11.25 -9.21
CA VAL A 127 7.81 11.83 -7.93
C VAL A 127 6.67 12.50 -7.16
N ARG A 128 5.82 13.30 -7.82
CA ARG A 128 4.71 13.98 -7.16
C ARG A 128 3.66 13.00 -6.63
N ILE A 129 3.21 12.09 -7.49
CA ILE A 129 2.17 11.11 -7.15
C ILE A 129 2.65 10.19 -6.02
N LEU A 130 3.85 9.62 -6.17
CA LEU A 130 4.39 8.67 -5.18
C LEU A 130 4.65 9.36 -3.83
N SER A 131 4.99 10.66 -3.82
CA SER A 131 5.11 11.44 -2.58
C SER A 131 3.76 11.67 -1.92
N GLU A 132 2.71 11.98 -2.70
CA GLU A 132 1.35 12.14 -2.18
C GLU A 132 0.87 10.85 -1.51
N ILE A 133 1.08 9.70 -2.14
CA ILE A 133 0.71 8.41 -1.57
C ILE A 133 1.51 8.14 -0.28
N ARG A 134 2.84 8.27 -0.32
CA ARG A 134 3.69 8.08 0.88
C ARG A 134 3.23 8.92 2.06
N ASP A 135 2.86 10.17 1.83
CA ASP A 135 2.46 11.08 2.90
C ASP A 135 1.11 10.66 3.53
N GLN A 136 0.21 10.02 2.75
CA GLN A 136 -1.01 9.38 3.27
C GLN A 136 -0.68 8.15 4.14
N GLU A 137 0.25 7.30 3.70
CA GLU A 137 0.71 6.13 4.48
C GLU A 137 1.39 6.53 5.78
N VAL A 138 2.20 7.60 5.77
CA VAL A 138 2.78 8.18 6.99
C VAL A 138 1.67 8.61 7.95
N ALA A 139 0.65 9.31 7.46
CA ALA A 139 -0.46 9.76 8.30
C ALA A 139 -1.26 8.59 8.88
N MET A 140 -1.40 7.47 8.15
CA MET A 140 -2.03 6.26 8.66
C MET A 140 -1.17 5.56 9.71
N ALA A 141 0.12 5.37 9.46
CA ALA A 141 1.06 4.80 10.43
C ALA A 141 1.09 5.59 11.74
N GLU A 142 1.20 6.92 11.66
CA GLU A 142 1.19 7.79 12.84
C GLU A 142 -0.12 7.69 13.60
N TRP A 143 -1.26 7.67 12.90
CA TRP A 143 -2.56 7.53 13.53
C TRP A 143 -2.68 6.19 14.26
N LEU A 144 -2.31 5.08 13.62
CA LEU A 144 -2.34 3.75 14.25
C LEU A 144 -1.47 3.74 15.50
N LEU A 145 -0.23 4.24 15.43
CA LEU A 145 0.68 4.26 16.57
C LEU A 145 0.12 5.03 17.77
N GLN A 146 -0.56 6.16 17.52
CA GLN A 146 -1.20 6.97 18.57
C GLN A 146 -2.42 6.30 19.20
N HIS A 147 -3.04 5.34 18.51
CA HIS A 147 -4.28 4.67 18.95
C HIS A 147 -4.07 3.18 19.29
N LEU A 148 -2.81 2.74 19.45
CA LEU A 148 -2.45 1.38 19.88
C LEU A 148 -2.56 1.15 21.41
N THR A 149 -2.85 2.19 22.19
CA THR A 149 -2.89 2.16 23.67
C THR A 149 -4.29 2.08 24.25
#